data_AF-A0A923NA02-F1
#
_entry.id   AF-A0A923NA02-F1
#
_cell.length_a   1.000
_cell.length_b   1.000
_cell.length_c   1.000
_cell.angle_alpha   90.00
_cell.angle_beta   90.00
_cell.angle_gamma   90.00
#
_symmetry.space_group_name_H-M   'P 1'
#
loop_
_entity.id
_entity.type
_entity.pdbx_description
1 polymer ?
#
loop_
_entity_poly.entity_id
_entity_poly.type
_entity_poly.pdbx_seq_one_letter_code
_entity_poly.pdbx_strand_id
1 'polypeptide(L)'
;MPKQNILHFDFLRNKYGQELLLDVGRMESLQNFVLSDTPHVLSFYDIMFLEHGSGTFSLDGVAYTLEPGRIVFTSPGQVRQWNAKGEVAGYTLFFEEDFITSFFNDPLFLSRFQFFNNAGQPSGILAPASGFQQHQQTIQAIEQEIKQLQNDSPHMLRALLYQLLISLNRLYAQQHSTNADTEGNHVVYTFRKLLEQHYQQKHQVQEYAQLLHTTPAHLNSITQRYFGATASTLIKNRLLLEAKRQLLYTSKTVAEIAYSLNFSDTANFNRFFRTQVGQSPKIYRSQV
;
A
#
# COMPACT_ATOMS: atom_id res chain seq x y z
N MET A 1 11.19 10.22 24.91
CA MET A 1 11.37 10.66 23.51
C MET A 1 10.19 11.56 23.16
N PRO A 2 10.42 12.79 22.68
CA PRO A 2 9.33 13.67 22.25
C PRO A 2 8.67 13.12 20.97
N LYS A 3 7.39 13.49 20.81
CA LYS A 3 6.39 12.94 19.88
C LYS A 3 6.84 12.97 18.42
N GLN A 4 6.71 11.86 17.69
CA GLN A 4 6.50 11.93 16.24
C GLN A 4 4.99 11.81 15.99
N ASN A 5 4.31 12.95 15.86
CA ASN A 5 3.00 12.96 15.21
C ASN A 5 3.26 12.63 13.74
N ILE A 6 2.73 11.49 13.27
CA ILE A 6 2.79 11.18 11.83
C ILE A 6 1.97 12.24 11.10
N LEU A 7 2.59 12.92 10.14
CA LEU A 7 1.85 13.87 9.30
C LEU A 7 0.85 13.11 8.42
N HIS A 8 -0.35 13.67 8.27
CA HIS A 8 -1.39 13.10 7.41
C HIS A 8 -1.60 14.05 6.24
N PHE A 9 -1.50 13.52 5.02
CA PHE A 9 -1.76 14.29 3.80
C PHE A 9 -3.01 13.76 3.12
N ASP A 10 -3.94 14.67 2.87
CA ASP A 10 -5.20 14.40 2.20
C ASP A 10 -5.18 14.73 0.71
N PHE A 11 -5.99 14.01 -0.05
CA PHE A 11 -6.07 14.20 -1.49
C PHE A 11 -6.72 15.55 -1.81
N LEU A 12 -6.12 16.29 -2.74
CA LEU A 12 -6.63 17.60 -3.17
C LEU A 12 -7.70 17.45 -4.25
N ARG A 13 -8.89 17.03 -3.86
CA ARG A 13 -10.00 16.67 -4.77
C ARG A 13 -10.38 17.76 -5.78
N ASN A 14 -10.26 19.03 -5.41
CA ASN A 14 -10.72 20.18 -6.21
C ASN A 14 -9.58 21.06 -6.74
N LYS A 15 -8.35 20.51 -6.86
CA LYS A 15 -7.15 21.25 -7.28
C LYS A 15 -7.34 22.00 -8.60
N TYR A 16 -8.14 21.45 -9.52
CA TYR A 16 -8.34 21.97 -10.88
C TYR A 16 -9.65 22.74 -11.05
N GLY A 17 -10.24 23.24 -9.96
CA GLY A 17 -11.51 23.98 -9.99
C GLY A 17 -12.77 23.09 -10.13
N GLN A 18 -12.58 21.78 -10.30
CA GLN A 18 -13.62 20.75 -10.30
C GLN A 18 -13.09 19.48 -9.60
N GLU A 19 -13.99 18.57 -9.22
CA GLU A 19 -13.59 17.30 -8.61
C GLU A 19 -12.85 16.43 -9.62
N LEU A 20 -11.62 16.05 -9.29
CA LEU A 20 -10.83 15.06 -10.00
C LEU A 20 -10.03 14.25 -8.99
N LEU A 21 -10.34 12.96 -8.85
CA LEU A 21 -9.75 12.07 -7.84
C LEU A 21 -8.48 11.35 -8.33
N LEU A 22 -7.78 11.97 -9.29
CA LEU A 22 -6.51 11.51 -9.84
C LEU A 22 -5.61 12.72 -10.11
N ASP A 23 -4.34 12.60 -9.78
CA ASP A 23 -3.35 13.64 -10.04
C ASP A 23 -1.99 13.03 -10.37
N VAL A 24 -1.14 13.79 -11.05
CA VAL A 24 0.23 13.39 -11.37
C VAL A 24 1.16 14.59 -11.18
N GLY A 25 2.38 14.33 -10.73
CA GLY A 25 3.38 15.37 -10.65
C GLY A 25 4.81 14.86 -10.75
N ARG A 26 5.71 15.81 -11.03
CA ARG A 26 7.15 15.59 -11.04
C ARG A 26 7.66 15.64 -9.61
N MET A 27 8.43 14.64 -9.18
CA MET A 27 8.91 14.57 -7.80
C MET A 27 9.80 15.76 -7.45
N GLU A 28 10.62 16.22 -8.39
CA GLU A 28 11.50 17.37 -8.22
C GLU A 28 10.75 18.70 -8.02
N SER A 29 9.48 18.79 -8.43
CA SER A 29 8.64 19.98 -8.19
C SER A 29 7.74 19.85 -6.95
N LEU A 30 7.71 18.68 -6.31
CA LEU A 30 6.86 18.36 -5.16
C LEU A 30 7.62 18.23 -3.83
N GLN A 31 8.80 18.87 -3.72
CA GLN A 31 9.74 18.70 -2.60
C GLN A 31 9.10 18.84 -1.20
N ASN A 32 8.08 19.68 -1.03
CA ASN A 32 7.44 19.93 0.27
C ASN A 32 6.27 19.00 0.63
N PHE A 33 5.76 18.20 -0.32
CA PHE A 33 4.58 17.34 -0.12
C PHE A 33 4.90 15.85 -0.25
N VAL A 34 5.90 15.51 -1.08
CA VAL A 34 6.23 14.12 -1.40
C VAL A 34 7.54 13.72 -0.76
N LEU A 35 8.58 14.56 -0.81
CA LEU A 35 9.95 14.23 -0.37
C LEU A 35 10.23 14.63 1.09
N SER A 36 9.33 14.27 2.01
CA SER A 36 9.52 14.55 3.44
C SER A 36 10.38 13.47 4.13
N ASP A 37 11.41 13.92 4.84
CA ASP A 37 12.22 13.09 5.75
C ASP A 37 11.51 12.76 7.07
N THR A 38 10.40 13.44 7.33
CA THR A 38 9.51 13.18 8.46
C THR A 38 8.51 12.08 8.09
N PRO A 39 8.32 11.06 8.95
CA PRO A 39 7.32 10.02 8.75
C PRO A 39 5.92 10.60 8.53
N HIS A 40 5.26 10.16 7.47
CA HIS A 40 3.92 10.62 7.09
C HIS A 40 3.10 9.51 6.44
N VAL A 41 1.79 9.74 6.32
CA VAL A 41 0.84 8.84 5.63
C VAL A 41 0.01 9.65 4.63
N LEU A 42 -0.47 8.95 3.61
CA LEU A 42 -1.44 9.49 2.65
C LEU A 42 -2.81 8.83 2.89
N SER A 43 -3.91 9.55 2.66
CA SER A 43 -5.26 8.97 2.63
C SER A 43 -5.65 8.33 1.28
N PHE A 44 -4.73 8.35 0.31
CA PHE A 44 -4.93 7.94 -1.07
C PHE A 44 -3.79 7.03 -1.56
N TYR A 45 -3.97 6.42 -2.73
CA TYR A 45 -2.95 5.58 -3.35
C TYR A 45 -1.90 6.43 -4.05
N ASP A 46 -0.64 5.98 -4.01
CA ASP A 46 0.41 6.55 -4.84
C ASP A 46 1.29 5.49 -5.51
N ILE A 47 1.74 5.83 -6.72
CA ILE A 47 2.71 5.04 -7.47
C ILE A 47 3.85 5.96 -7.89
N MET A 48 5.05 5.64 -7.44
CA MET A 48 6.28 6.38 -7.68
C MET A 48 7.09 5.72 -8.79
N PHE A 49 7.60 6.51 -9.73
CA PHE A 49 8.43 6.08 -10.86
C PHE A 49 9.73 6.87 -10.83
N LEU A 50 10.84 6.24 -10.41
CA LEU A 50 12.12 6.92 -10.26
C LEU A 50 12.94 6.91 -11.55
N GLU A 51 13.29 8.10 -12.02
CA GLU A 51 14.23 8.31 -13.12
C GLU A 51 15.65 8.51 -12.59
N HIS A 52 15.79 9.24 -11.48
CA HIS A 52 17.04 9.53 -10.82
C HIS A 52 16.83 9.68 -9.31
N GLY A 53 17.82 9.31 -8.52
CA GLY A 53 17.83 9.51 -7.09
C GLY A 53 18.92 8.68 -6.42
N SER A 54 19.26 9.05 -5.19
CA SER A 54 20.12 8.22 -4.35
C SER A 54 19.67 8.31 -2.90
N GLY A 55 20.01 7.30 -2.09
CA GLY A 55 19.47 7.16 -0.74
C GLY A 55 18.37 6.11 -0.67
N THR A 56 17.40 6.30 0.22
CA THR A 56 16.33 5.32 0.44
C THR A 56 14.97 5.98 0.61
N PHE A 57 13.93 5.27 0.19
CA PHE A 57 12.54 5.53 0.55
C PHE A 57 12.06 4.37 1.41
N SER A 58 11.52 4.63 2.60
CA SER A 58 10.96 3.58 3.45
C SER A 58 9.44 3.58 3.40
N LEU A 59 8.86 2.39 3.38
CA LEU A 59 7.42 2.14 3.47
C LEU A 59 7.18 1.09 4.55
N ASP A 60 6.45 1.45 5.59
CA ASP A 60 6.21 0.64 6.80
C ASP A 60 7.51 0.06 7.41
N GLY A 61 8.60 0.83 7.31
CA GLY A 61 9.93 0.45 7.81
C GLY A 61 10.73 -0.46 6.87
N VAL A 62 10.20 -0.83 5.70
CA VAL A 62 10.95 -1.51 4.63
C VAL A 62 11.60 -0.46 3.74
N ALA A 63 12.93 -0.44 3.67
CA ALA A 63 13.68 0.50 2.86
C ALA A 63 13.84 0.00 1.42
N TYR A 64 13.57 0.89 0.46
CA TYR A 64 13.81 0.73 -0.97
C TYR A 64 14.93 1.68 -1.39
N THR A 65 15.93 1.14 -2.09
CA THR A 65 16.98 1.97 -2.70
C THR A 65 16.37 2.86 -3.77
N LEU A 66 16.69 4.15 -3.72
CA LEU A 66 16.38 5.09 -4.78
C LEU A 66 17.35 4.85 -5.93
N GLU A 67 16.85 4.29 -7.04
CA GLU A 67 17.63 4.01 -8.24
C GLU A 67 16.75 4.09 -9.50
N PRO A 68 17.33 4.38 -10.68
CA PRO A 68 16.58 4.46 -11.93
C PRO A 68 15.80 3.19 -12.24
N GLY A 69 14.54 3.34 -12.69
CA GLY A 69 13.67 2.21 -13.01
C GLY A 69 12.90 1.65 -11.81
N ARG A 70 13.20 2.10 -10.59
CA ARG A 70 12.48 1.71 -9.38
C ARG A 70 11.04 2.24 -9.44
N ILE A 71 10.09 1.35 -9.22
CA ILE A 71 8.68 1.69 -9.06
C ILE A 71 8.23 1.25 -7.67
N VAL A 72 7.57 2.13 -6.92
CA VAL A 72 7.08 1.85 -5.57
C VAL A 72 5.59 2.16 -5.49
N PHE A 73 4.84 1.23 -4.92
CA PHE A 73 3.39 1.29 -4.76
C PHE A 73 3.07 1.52 -3.29
N THR A 74 2.17 2.46 -3.02
CA THR A 74 1.78 2.80 -1.66
C THR A 74 0.27 2.83 -1.56
N SER A 75 -0.24 2.07 -0.61
CA SER A 75 -1.64 2.09 -0.22
C SER A 75 -1.91 3.17 0.85
N PRO A 76 -3.16 3.67 0.96
CA PRO A 76 -3.56 4.58 2.03
C PRO A 76 -3.15 4.08 3.42
N GLY A 77 -2.67 4.99 4.26
CA GLY A 77 -2.29 4.72 5.65
C GLY A 77 -0.95 3.98 5.83
N GLN A 78 -0.20 3.67 4.77
CA GLN A 78 1.17 3.18 4.91
C GLN A 78 2.11 4.31 5.32
N VAL A 79 2.94 4.04 6.33
CA VAL A 79 3.86 5.05 6.87
C VAL A 79 5.06 5.12 5.94
N ARG A 80 5.31 6.29 5.39
CA ARG A 80 6.42 6.55 4.48
C ARG A 80 7.39 7.57 5.03
N GLN A 81 8.66 7.40 4.66
CA GLN A 81 9.72 8.32 5.06
C GLN A 81 10.83 8.31 4.01
N TRP A 82 11.25 9.49 3.58
CA TRP A 82 12.38 9.64 2.67
C TRP A 82 13.68 9.81 3.45
N ASN A 83 14.75 9.24 2.90
CA ASN A 83 16.12 9.53 3.28
C ASN A 83 16.91 9.65 1.97
N ALA A 84 16.52 10.66 1.19
CA ALA A 84 17.12 10.99 -0.08
C ALA A 84 18.49 11.66 0.14
N LYS A 85 19.44 11.34 -0.73
CA LYS A 85 20.76 11.96 -0.79
C LYS A 85 20.83 12.70 -2.12
N GLY A 86 20.67 14.02 -2.08
CA GLY A 86 20.63 14.86 -3.28
C GLY A 86 19.28 14.82 -4.00
N GLU A 87 19.30 15.16 -5.28
CA GLU A 87 18.10 15.33 -6.09
C GLU A 87 17.44 14.00 -6.47
N VAL A 88 16.12 13.95 -6.29
CA VAL A 88 15.25 12.87 -6.76
C VAL A 88 14.42 13.40 -7.91
N ALA A 89 14.42 12.69 -9.04
CA ALA A 89 13.63 13.02 -10.20
C ALA A 89 12.80 11.83 -10.66
N GLY A 90 11.60 12.12 -11.13
CA GLY A 90 10.66 11.10 -11.56
C GLY A 90 9.22 11.57 -11.53
N TYR A 91 8.30 10.63 -11.67
CA TYR A 91 6.87 10.90 -11.59
C TYR A 91 6.25 10.24 -10.38
N THR A 92 5.26 10.89 -9.80
CA THR A 92 4.35 10.29 -8.84
C THR A 92 2.92 10.46 -9.33
N LEU A 93 2.19 9.35 -9.35
CA LEU A 93 0.78 9.29 -9.69
C LEU A 93 0.00 9.07 -8.40
N PHE A 94 -1.05 9.85 -8.19
CA PHE A 94 -1.93 9.79 -7.04
C PHE A 94 -3.36 9.51 -7.49
N PHE A 95 -4.11 8.72 -6.72
CA PHE A 95 -5.55 8.58 -6.94
C PHE A 95 -6.27 8.11 -5.68
N GLU A 96 -7.51 8.54 -5.51
CA GLU A 96 -8.40 7.93 -4.53
C GLU A 96 -9.05 6.65 -5.10
N GLU A 97 -9.40 5.72 -4.22
CA GLU A 97 -10.03 4.45 -4.58
C GLU A 97 -11.28 4.64 -5.46
N ASP A 98 -12.14 5.58 -5.05
CA ASP A 98 -13.42 5.88 -5.71
C ASP A 98 -13.26 6.32 -7.16
N PHE A 99 -12.08 6.82 -7.57
CA PHE A 99 -11.85 7.21 -8.96
C PHE A 99 -12.06 6.05 -9.94
N ILE A 100 -11.64 4.84 -9.56
CA ILE A 100 -11.69 3.67 -10.43
C ILE A 100 -12.78 2.67 -10.02
N THR A 101 -13.03 2.48 -8.73
CA THR A 101 -14.02 1.50 -8.24
C THR A 101 -15.44 1.86 -8.63
N SER A 102 -15.79 3.15 -8.61
CA SER A 102 -17.11 3.64 -9.02
C SER A 102 -17.41 3.35 -10.49
N PHE A 103 -16.41 3.44 -11.36
CA PHE A 103 -16.55 3.19 -12.80
C PHE A 103 -16.81 1.70 -13.10
N PHE A 104 -16.09 0.81 -12.42
CA PHE A 104 -16.30 -0.64 -12.56
C PHE A 104 -17.48 -1.16 -11.73
N ASN A 105 -18.09 -0.32 -10.90
CA ASN A 105 -19.07 -0.71 -9.88
C ASN A 105 -18.58 -1.91 -9.05
N ASP A 106 -17.29 -1.92 -8.73
CA ASP A 106 -16.63 -2.97 -7.98
C ASP A 106 -15.77 -2.36 -6.87
N PRO A 107 -16.25 -2.35 -5.61
CA PRO A 107 -15.50 -1.82 -4.47
C PRO A 107 -14.32 -2.71 -4.06
N LEU A 108 -14.09 -3.84 -4.74
CA LEU A 108 -12.94 -4.72 -4.54
C LEU A 108 -11.96 -4.63 -5.71
N PHE A 109 -12.18 -3.73 -6.67
CA PHE A 109 -11.39 -3.68 -7.90
C PHE A 109 -9.89 -3.55 -7.64
N LEU A 110 -9.49 -2.66 -6.73
CA LEU A 110 -8.07 -2.49 -6.39
C LEU A 110 -7.48 -3.68 -5.63
N SER A 111 -8.32 -4.52 -5.01
CA SER A 111 -7.89 -5.75 -4.34
C SER A 111 -7.32 -6.79 -5.34
N ARG A 112 -7.62 -6.64 -6.63
CA ARG A 112 -7.14 -7.49 -7.73
C ARG A 112 -5.65 -7.29 -8.03
N PHE A 113 -5.11 -6.12 -7.70
CA PHE A 113 -3.71 -5.78 -7.96
C PHE A 113 -2.81 -6.23 -6.82
N GLN A 114 -1.84 -7.09 -7.13
CA GLN A 114 -1.02 -7.76 -6.12
C GLN A 114 -0.10 -6.79 -5.38
N PHE A 115 0.38 -5.74 -6.04
CA PHE A 115 1.28 -4.75 -5.44
C PHE A 115 0.65 -3.93 -4.29
N PHE A 116 -0.69 -3.82 -4.23
CA PHE A 116 -1.38 -3.20 -3.09
C PHE A 116 -1.79 -4.21 -2.00
N ASN A 117 -1.75 -5.50 -2.30
CA ASN A 117 -2.43 -6.54 -1.50
C ASN A 117 -1.57 -7.73 -1.10
N ASN A 118 -0.31 -7.79 -1.49
CA ASN A 118 0.53 -8.94 -1.19
C ASN A 118 1.25 -8.77 0.17
N ALA A 119 0.67 -9.35 1.21
CA ALA A 119 1.28 -9.30 2.53
C ALA A 119 2.51 -10.22 2.60
N GLY A 120 3.69 -9.60 2.68
CA GLY A 120 4.97 -10.30 2.78
C GLY A 120 5.86 -10.15 1.54
N GLN A 121 5.37 -9.53 0.47
CA GLN A 121 6.19 -9.14 -0.67
C GLN A 121 6.50 -7.64 -0.66
N PRO A 122 7.63 -7.21 -1.25
CA PRO A 122 7.98 -5.80 -1.36
C PRO A 122 6.94 -5.04 -2.19
N SER A 123 6.50 -3.88 -1.70
CA SER A 123 5.65 -2.92 -2.42
C SER A 123 6.40 -2.18 -3.53
N GLY A 124 7.42 -2.79 -4.13
CA GLY A 124 8.23 -2.18 -5.17
C GLY A 124 8.81 -3.18 -6.15
N ILE A 125 9.10 -2.69 -7.34
CA ILE A 125 9.67 -3.44 -8.46
C ILE A 125 10.80 -2.65 -9.11
N LEU A 126 11.64 -3.33 -9.89
CA LEU A 126 12.64 -2.69 -10.72
C LEU A 126 12.27 -2.97 -12.18
N ALA A 127 11.79 -1.95 -12.88
CA ALA A 127 11.35 -2.11 -14.26
C ALA A 127 12.56 -2.11 -15.22
N PRO A 128 12.59 -3.00 -16.22
CA PRO A 128 13.55 -2.88 -17.31
C PRO A 128 13.32 -1.59 -18.09
N ALA A 129 14.35 -1.05 -18.73
CA ALA A 129 14.30 0.27 -19.38
C ALA A 129 13.12 0.43 -20.36
N SER A 130 12.85 -0.58 -21.20
CA SER A 130 11.71 -0.56 -22.13
C SER A 130 10.35 -0.52 -21.42
N GLY A 131 10.20 -1.33 -20.37
CA GLY A 131 8.99 -1.33 -19.55
C GLY A 131 8.81 0.00 -18.83
N PHE A 132 9.86 0.55 -18.23
CA PHE A 132 9.81 1.85 -17.57
C PHE A 132 9.41 2.98 -18.53
N GLN A 133 10.00 3.02 -19.73
CA GLN A 133 9.65 3.99 -20.77
C GLN A 133 8.18 3.89 -21.20
N GLN A 134 7.64 2.68 -21.33
CA GLN A 134 6.22 2.51 -21.65
C GLN A 134 5.30 3.07 -20.55
N HIS A 135 5.60 2.79 -19.27
CA HIS A 135 4.84 3.36 -18.16
C HIS A 135 4.96 4.88 -18.13
N GLN A 136 6.15 5.42 -18.38
CA GLN A 136 6.39 6.86 -18.46
C GLN A 136 5.54 7.53 -19.55
N GLN A 137 5.39 6.92 -20.72
CA GLN A 137 4.52 7.43 -21.79
C GLN A 137 3.05 7.50 -21.33
N THR A 138 2.55 6.50 -20.61
CA THR A 138 1.18 6.52 -20.06
C THR A 138 1.01 7.61 -19.01
N ILE A 139 2.00 7.82 -18.14
CA ILE A 139 1.99 8.89 -17.14
C ILE A 139 2.00 10.27 -17.81
N GLN A 140 2.80 10.45 -18.86
CA GLN A 140 2.82 11.68 -19.63
C GLN A 140 1.48 11.92 -20.34
N ALA A 141 0.83 10.88 -20.86
CA ALA A 141 -0.52 11.01 -21.42
C ALA A 141 -1.54 11.46 -20.36
N ILE A 142 -1.48 10.90 -19.15
CA ILE A 142 -2.29 11.34 -17.99
C ILE A 142 -2.02 12.82 -17.69
N GLU A 143 -0.75 13.23 -17.62
CA GLU A 143 -0.37 14.61 -17.33
C GLU A 143 -0.89 15.58 -18.41
N GLN A 144 -0.80 15.22 -19.68
CA GLN A 144 -1.31 16.05 -20.78
C GLN A 144 -2.83 16.18 -20.74
N GLU A 145 -3.54 15.08 -20.46
CA GLU A 145 -4.99 15.08 -20.30
C GLU A 145 -5.44 16.01 -19.14
N ILE A 146 -4.72 15.99 -18.01
CA ILE A 146 -4.99 16.90 -16.88
C ILE A 146 -4.71 18.36 -17.24
N LYS A 147 -3.70 18.65 -18.08
CA LYS A 147 -3.40 20.01 -18.53
C LYS A 147 -4.47 20.57 -19.48
N GLN A 148 -5.25 19.70 -20.12
CA GLN A 148 -6.24 20.06 -21.15
C GLN A 148 -7.60 19.41 -20.88
N LEU A 149 -8.10 19.52 -19.64
CA LEU A 149 -9.34 18.88 -19.22
C LEU A 149 -10.53 19.26 -20.12
N GLN A 150 -11.24 18.23 -20.56
CA GLN A 150 -12.51 18.24 -21.26
C GLN A 150 -13.56 17.51 -20.40
N ASN A 151 -14.82 17.56 -20.83
CA ASN A 151 -15.92 16.96 -20.08
C ASN A 151 -15.79 15.43 -19.94
N ASP A 152 -15.19 14.76 -20.92
CA ASP A 152 -14.99 13.32 -20.96
C ASP A 152 -13.59 12.87 -20.47
N SER A 153 -12.72 13.80 -20.10
CA SER A 153 -11.39 13.51 -19.53
C SER A 153 -11.41 12.51 -18.37
N PRO A 154 -12.37 12.53 -17.43
CA PRO A 154 -12.43 11.51 -16.39
C PRO A 154 -12.57 10.07 -16.92
N HIS A 155 -13.15 9.86 -18.11
CA HIS A 155 -13.20 8.54 -18.75
C HIS A 155 -11.85 8.17 -19.38
N MET A 156 -11.21 9.12 -20.07
CA MET A 156 -9.88 8.94 -20.65
C MET A 156 -8.84 8.62 -19.56
N LEU A 157 -8.83 9.40 -18.49
CA LEU A 157 -7.94 9.21 -17.34
C LEU A 157 -8.14 7.85 -16.67
N ARG A 158 -9.38 7.36 -16.54
CA ARG A 158 -9.65 6.02 -16.03
C ARG A 158 -9.13 4.92 -16.95
N ALA A 159 -9.27 5.09 -18.26
CA ALA A 159 -8.73 4.13 -19.24
C ALA A 159 -7.20 4.06 -19.17
N LEU A 160 -6.53 5.22 -19.10
CA LEU A 160 -5.08 5.32 -18.95
C LEU A 160 -4.60 4.74 -17.62
N LEU A 161 -5.27 5.06 -16.50
CA LEU A 161 -4.98 4.49 -15.19
C LEU A 161 -5.15 2.97 -15.22
N TYR A 162 -6.25 2.46 -15.78
CA TYR A 162 -6.49 1.03 -15.82
C TYR A 162 -5.44 0.29 -16.66
N GLN A 163 -5.09 0.82 -17.84
CA GLN A 163 -4.00 0.30 -18.66
C GLN A 163 -2.68 0.24 -17.86
N LEU A 164 -2.36 1.31 -17.14
CA LEU A 164 -1.16 1.41 -16.32
C LEU A 164 -1.15 0.35 -15.20
N LEU A 165 -2.25 0.24 -14.43
CA LEU A 165 -2.37 -0.72 -13.33
C LEU A 165 -2.25 -2.17 -13.81
N ILE A 166 -2.86 -2.51 -14.95
CA ILE A 166 -2.75 -3.86 -15.54
C ILE A 166 -1.32 -4.17 -15.98
N SER A 167 -0.65 -3.22 -16.64
CA SER A 167 0.75 -3.38 -17.05
C SER A 167 1.68 -3.59 -15.85
N LEU A 168 1.51 -2.77 -14.80
CA LEU A 168 2.28 -2.86 -13.57
C LEU A 168 2.01 -4.17 -12.82
N ASN A 169 0.77 -4.65 -12.80
CA ASN A 169 0.44 -5.92 -12.14
C ASN A 169 1.11 -7.12 -12.82
N ARG A 170 1.16 -7.12 -14.16
CA ARG A 170 1.86 -8.17 -14.92
C ARG A 170 3.35 -8.18 -14.62
N LEU A 171 3.97 -7.00 -14.61
CA LEU A 171 5.40 -6.87 -14.27
C LEU A 171 5.68 -7.28 -12.82
N TYR A 172 4.85 -6.86 -11.88
CA TYR A 172 4.94 -7.24 -10.48
C TYR A 172 4.84 -8.76 -10.29
N ALA A 173 3.83 -9.36 -10.92
CA ALA A 173 3.59 -10.79 -10.84
C ALA A 173 4.75 -11.61 -11.43
N GLN A 174 5.32 -11.16 -12.54
CA GLN A 174 6.51 -11.78 -13.13
C GLN A 174 7.72 -11.72 -12.18
N GLN A 175 7.96 -10.57 -11.55
CA GLN A 175 9.14 -10.39 -10.68
C GLN A 175 9.03 -11.16 -9.37
N HIS A 176 7.82 -11.25 -8.79
CA HIS A 176 7.58 -11.84 -7.48
C HIS A 176 6.97 -13.25 -7.53
N SER A 177 6.86 -13.85 -8.72
CA SER A 177 6.26 -15.18 -8.94
C SER A 177 4.84 -15.31 -8.36
N THR A 178 4.03 -14.26 -8.51
CA THR A 178 2.63 -14.23 -8.02
C THR A 178 1.66 -14.42 -9.19
N ASN A 179 0.37 -14.62 -8.88
CA ASN A 179 -0.64 -14.68 -9.94
C ASN A 179 -0.93 -13.27 -10.49
N ALA A 180 -0.81 -13.09 -11.80
CA ALA A 180 -1.17 -11.84 -12.49
C ALA A 180 -2.68 -11.75 -12.80
N ASP A 181 -3.41 -12.85 -12.65
CA ASP A 181 -4.84 -12.94 -12.96
C ASP A 181 -5.68 -12.08 -12.02
N THR A 182 -6.26 -11.03 -12.59
CA THR A 182 -7.16 -10.10 -11.92
C THR A 182 -8.62 -10.58 -11.89
N GLU A 183 -8.96 -11.65 -12.60
CA GLU A 183 -10.32 -12.21 -12.66
C GLU A 183 -10.61 -13.23 -11.55
N GLY A 184 -9.58 -13.63 -10.80
CA GLY A 184 -9.68 -14.77 -9.91
C GLY A 184 -10.26 -14.50 -8.51
N ASN A 185 -11.41 -15.12 -8.27
CA ASN A 185 -12.06 -15.45 -6.98
C ASN A 185 -12.43 -14.29 -6.04
N HIS A 186 -13.67 -13.81 -6.20
CA HIS A 186 -14.35 -12.83 -5.33
C HIS A 186 -14.17 -13.08 -3.82
N VAL A 187 -14.09 -14.34 -3.37
CA VAL A 187 -13.92 -14.69 -1.95
C VAL A 187 -12.57 -14.18 -1.42
N VAL A 188 -11.52 -14.23 -2.24
CA VAL A 188 -10.16 -13.81 -1.88
C VAL A 188 -10.10 -12.29 -1.69
N TYR A 189 -10.71 -11.54 -2.61
CA TYR A 189 -10.77 -10.08 -2.51
C TYR A 189 -11.66 -9.62 -1.36
N THR A 190 -12.81 -10.29 -1.18
CA THR A 190 -13.71 -10.02 -0.05
C THR A 190 -13.01 -10.31 1.28
N PHE A 191 -12.24 -11.41 1.37
CA PHE A 191 -11.44 -11.70 2.55
C PHE A 191 -10.47 -10.56 2.89
N ARG A 192 -9.76 -10.00 1.90
CA ARG A 192 -8.83 -8.88 2.12
C ARG A 192 -9.55 -7.65 2.66
N LYS A 193 -10.68 -7.29 2.07
CA LYS A 193 -11.50 -6.17 2.57
C LYS A 193 -11.95 -6.40 4.01
N LEU A 194 -12.48 -7.58 4.31
CA LEU A 194 -12.89 -7.93 5.67
C LEU A 194 -11.70 -7.92 6.64
N LEU A 195 -10.51 -8.35 6.20
CA LEU A 195 -9.30 -8.30 7.00
C LEU A 195 -8.95 -6.85 7.36
N GLU A 196 -8.90 -5.93 6.39
CA GLU A 196 -8.62 -4.52 6.71
C GLU A 196 -9.70 -3.89 7.61
N GLN A 197 -10.96 -4.30 7.46
CA GLN A 197 -12.06 -3.80 8.30
C GLN A 197 -12.08 -4.36 9.72
N HIS A 198 -11.61 -5.60 9.92
CA HIS A 198 -11.83 -6.34 11.15
C HIS A 198 -10.57 -6.89 11.82
N TYR A 199 -9.36 -6.66 11.29
CA TYR A 199 -8.13 -7.23 11.86
C TYR A 199 -7.95 -6.90 13.34
N GLN A 200 -8.43 -5.72 13.80
CA GLN A 200 -8.35 -5.33 15.20
C GLN A 200 -9.18 -6.26 16.09
N GLN A 201 -10.38 -6.66 15.68
CA GLN A 201 -11.30 -7.44 16.51
C GLN A 201 -11.25 -8.95 16.22
N LYS A 202 -10.95 -9.36 14.98
CA LYS A 202 -11.00 -10.75 14.50
C LYS A 202 -9.61 -11.26 14.16
N HIS A 203 -9.15 -12.28 14.89
CA HIS A 203 -7.78 -12.79 14.79
C HIS A 203 -7.70 -14.23 14.28
N GLN A 204 -8.84 -14.94 14.19
CA GLN A 204 -8.90 -16.35 13.81
C GLN A 204 -9.47 -16.52 12.41
N VAL A 205 -8.89 -17.46 11.63
CA VAL A 205 -9.36 -17.79 10.27
C VAL A 205 -10.85 -18.19 10.28
N GLN A 206 -11.32 -18.87 11.32
CA GLN A 206 -12.72 -19.29 11.47
C GLN A 206 -13.70 -18.10 11.45
N GLU A 207 -13.33 -16.96 12.06
CA GLU A 207 -14.18 -15.79 12.11
C GLU A 207 -14.38 -15.17 10.73
N TYR A 208 -13.33 -15.14 9.92
CA TYR A 208 -13.40 -14.66 8.53
C TYR A 208 -14.10 -15.66 7.62
N ALA A 209 -13.85 -16.96 7.81
CA ALA A 209 -14.54 -17.99 7.04
C ALA A 209 -16.06 -17.94 7.23
N GLN A 210 -16.53 -17.65 8.46
CA GLN A 210 -17.94 -17.43 8.76
C GLN A 210 -18.52 -16.21 8.03
N LEU A 211 -17.82 -15.07 8.04
CA LEU A 211 -18.25 -13.86 7.31
C LEU A 211 -18.33 -14.07 5.80
N LEU A 212 -17.48 -14.95 5.27
CA LEU A 212 -17.40 -15.27 3.84
C LEU A 212 -18.30 -16.45 3.44
N HIS A 213 -19.05 -17.03 4.37
CA HIS A 213 -19.84 -18.25 4.17
C HIS A 213 -19.02 -19.40 3.54
N THR A 214 -17.79 -19.60 4.02
CA THR A 214 -16.87 -20.65 3.55
C THR A 214 -16.24 -21.42 4.73
N THR A 215 -15.36 -22.38 4.43
CA THR A 215 -14.60 -23.12 5.45
C THR A 215 -13.19 -22.55 5.62
N PRO A 216 -12.57 -22.66 6.81
CA PRO A 216 -11.17 -22.25 7.00
C PRO A 216 -10.20 -22.94 6.06
N ALA A 217 -10.45 -24.21 5.74
CA ALA A 217 -9.63 -24.99 4.83
C ALA A 217 -9.69 -24.41 3.40
N HIS A 218 -10.89 -24.11 2.91
CA HIS A 218 -11.07 -23.46 1.62
C HIS A 218 -10.42 -22.07 1.61
N LEU A 219 -10.68 -21.25 2.64
CA LEU A 219 -10.11 -19.91 2.76
C LEU A 219 -8.57 -19.93 2.75
N ASN A 220 -7.94 -20.83 3.52
CA ASN A 220 -6.48 -20.98 3.50
C ASN A 220 -5.96 -21.43 2.12
N SER A 221 -6.66 -22.34 1.45
CA SER A 221 -6.27 -22.83 0.11
C SER A 221 -6.30 -21.72 -0.93
N ILE A 222 -7.38 -20.93 -0.97
CA ILE A 222 -7.50 -19.83 -1.92
C ILE A 222 -6.49 -18.73 -1.61
N THR A 223 -6.29 -18.32 -0.35
CA THR A 223 -5.30 -17.28 -0.06
C THR A 223 -3.87 -17.75 -0.36
N GLN A 224 -3.56 -19.03 -0.12
CA GLN A 224 -2.26 -19.60 -0.47
C GLN A 224 -2.02 -19.56 -1.98
N ARG A 225 -3.03 -19.87 -2.79
CA ARG A 225 -2.95 -19.82 -4.25
C ARG A 225 -2.78 -18.40 -4.79
N TYR A 226 -3.49 -17.43 -4.22
CA TYR A 226 -3.53 -16.07 -4.75
C TYR A 226 -2.43 -15.15 -4.18
N PHE A 227 -2.19 -15.21 -2.87
CA PHE A 227 -1.22 -14.34 -2.19
C PHE A 227 0.09 -15.04 -1.82
N GLY A 228 0.21 -16.35 -2.08
CA GLY A 228 1.38 -17.13 -1.64
C GLY A 228 1.42 -17.39 -0.12
N ALA A 229 0.35 -17.05 0.61
CA ALA A 229 0.27 -17.19 2.07
C ALA A 229 -1.13 -17.61 2.55
N THR A 230 -1.17 -18.42 3.61
CA THR A 230 -2.42 -18.84 4.25
C THR A 230 -3.15 -17.66 4.90
N ALA A 231 -4.47 -17.76 5.07
CA ALA A 231 -5.27 -16.72 5.72
C ALA A 231 -4.80 -16.46 7.15
N SER A 232 -4.37 -17.51 7.86
CA SER A 232 -3.75 -17.39 9.20
C SER A 232 -2.50 -16.52 9.17
N THR A 233 -1.63 -16.73 8.19
CA THR A 233 -0.41 -15.92 7.99
C THR A 233 -0.78 -14.48 7.65
N LEU A 234 -1.75 -14.25 6.76
CA LEU A 234 -2.18 -12.91 6.36
C LEU A 234 -2.76 -12.11 7.54
N ILE A 235 -3.58 -12.73 8.39
CA ILE A 235 -4.14 -12.09 9.60
C ILE A 235 -3.01 -11.71 10.57
N LYS A 236 -2.08 -12.63 10.83
CA LYS A 236 -0.93 -12.37 11.72
C LYS A 236 -0.03 -11.26 11.19
N ASN A 237 0.27 -11.27 9.90
CA ASN A 237 1.09 -10.23 9.26
C ASN A 237 0.44 -8.86 9.39
N ARG A 238 -0.89 -8.77 9.21
CA ARG A 238 -1.61 -7.50 9.33
C ARG A 238 -1.64 -6.96 10.76
N LEU A 239 -1.89 -7.84 11.74
CA LEU A 239 -1.81 -7.51 13.17
C LEU A 239 -0.40 -7.06 13.56
N LEU A 240 0.61 -7.78 13.08
CA LEU A 240 2.01 -7.45 13.34
C LEU A 240 2.39 -6.09 12.78
N LEU A 241 1.95 -5.78 11.55
CA LEU A 241 2.18 -4.50 10.91
C LEU A 241 1.61 -3.36 11.75
N GLU A 242 0.36 -3.48 12.20
CA GLU A 242 -0.25 -2.45 13.05
C GLU A 242 0.47 -2.32 14.40
N ALA A 243 0.84 -3.45 15.01
CA ALA A 243 1.61 -3.44 16.25
C ALA A 243 2.94 -2.69 16.09
N LYS A 244 3.68 -2.94 14.99
CA LYS A 244 4.92 -2.22 14.68
C LYS A 244 4.66 -0.73 14.50
N ARG A 245 3.64 -0.34 13.72
CA ARG A 245 3.28 1.08 13.52
C ARG A 245 2.98 1.77 14.85
N GLN A 246 2.14 1.18 15.70
CA GLN A 246 1.82 1.78 17.00
C GLN A 246 3.03 1.84 17.94
N LEU A 247 3.93 0.86 17.88
CA LEU A 247 5.15 0.85 18.70
C LEU A 247 6.13 1.96 18.30
N LEU A 248 6.26 2.23 17.01
CA LEU A 248 7.22 3.20 16.46
C LEU A 248 6.69 4.63 16.46
N TYR A 249 5.40 4.80 16.15
CA TYR A 249 4.87 6.11 15.78
C TYR A 249 3.77 6.63 16.72
N THR A 250 3.55 5.98 17.86
CA THR A 250 2.61 6.47 18.88
C THR A 250 3.23 6.44 20.28
N SER A 251 2.67 7.22 21.20
CA SER A 251 3.06 7.21 22.62
C SER A 251 2.34 6.13 23.45
N LYS A 252 1.51 5.28 22.83
CA LYS A 252 0.77 4.23 23.54
C LYS A 252 1.74 3.31 24.28
N THR A 253 1.40 2.92 25.49
CA THR A 253 2.09 1.86 26.23
C THR A 253 1.88 0.52 25.55
N VAL A 254 2.74 -0.46 25.84
CA VAL A 254 2.59 -1.84 25.31
C VAL A 254 1.23 -2.43 25.71
N ALA A 255 0.71 -2.09 26.89
CA ALA A 255 -0.61 -2.52 27.36
C ALA A 255 -1.75 -1.88 26.55
N GLU A 256 -1.69 -0.57 26.28
CA GLU A 256 -2.69 0.11 25.44
C GLU A 256 -2.69 -0.42 24.01
N ILE A 257 -1.52 -0.73 23.44
CA ILE A 257 -1.42 -1.34 22.11
C ILE A 257 -2.08 -2.72 22.11
N ALA A 258 -1.73 -3.57 23.08
CA ALA A 258 -2.33 -4.90 23.23
C ALA A 258 -3.87 -4.83 23.32
N TYR A 259 -4.38 -3.92 24.15
CA TYR A 259 -5.82 -3.69 24.28
C TYR A 259 -6.46 -3.18 22.99
N SER A 260 -5.84 -2.20 22.31
CA SER A 260 -6.38 -1.66 21.05
C SER A 260 -6.41 -2.66 19.90
N LEU A 261 -5.54 -3.67 19.94
CA LEU A 261 -5.50 -4.77 19.00
C LEU A 261 -6.29 -5.99 19.49
N ASN A 262 -7.14 -5.83 20.50
CA ASN A 262 -8.03 -6.85 21.06
C ASN A 262 -7.31 -8.14 21.53
N PHE A 263 -6.09 -8.03 22.03
CA PHE A 263 -5.44 -9.15 22.73
C PHE A 263 -6.05 -9.31 24.12
N SER A 264 -6.25 -10.56 24.55
CA SER A 264 -6.83 -10.88 25.86
C SER A 264 -6.06 -10.30 27.04
N ASP A 265 -4.73 -10.20 26.91
CA ASP A 265 -3.86 -9.53 27.86
C ASP A 265 -2.54 -9.10 27.20
N THR A 266 -1.77 -8.29 27.93
CA THR A 266 -0.45 -7.81 27.47
C THR A 266 0.58 -8.94 27.33
N ALA A 267 0.45 -10.04 28.07
CA ALA A 267 1.39 -11.17 27.99
C ALA A 267 1.24 -11.95 26.67
N ASN A 268 0.00 -12.15 26.21
CA ASN A 268 -0.33 -12.76 24.94
C ASN A 268 0.16 -11.90 23.77
N PHE A 269 -0.03 -10.57 23.84
CA PHE A 269 0.55 -9.65 22.86
C PHE A 269 2.09 -9.74 22.81
N ASN A 270 2.76 -9.69 23.98
CA ASN A 270 4.22 -9.80 24.04
C ASN A 270 4.73 -11.11 23.45
N ARG A 271 4.04 -12.23 23.73
CA ARG A 271 4.37 -13.55 23.17
C ARG A 271 4.20 -13.54 21.66
N PHE A 272 3.04 -13.09 21.17
CA PHE A 272 2.77 -12.97 19.74
C PHE A 272 3.86 -12.15 19.04
N PHE A 273 4.13 -10.93 19.51
CA PHE A 273 5.12 -10.05 18.89
C PHE A 273 6.52 -10.66 18.91
N ARG A 274 6.95 -11.24 20.04
CA ARG A 274 8.25 -11.90 20.15
C ARG A 274 8.37 -13.10 19.22
N THR A 275 7.31 -13.89 19.07
CA THR A 275 7.29 -15.01 18.11
C THR A 275 7.43 -14.53 16.67
N GLN A 276 6.86 -13.37 16.33
CA GLN A 276 6.91 -12.83 14.97
C GLN A 276 8.21 -12.06 14.65
N VAL A 277 8.79 -11.34 15.62
CA VAL A 277 9.93 -10.41 15.40
C VAL A 277 11.23 -10.91 16.01
N GLY A 278 11.19 -11.91 16.89
CA GLY A 278 12.35 -12.44 17.61
C GLY A 278 12.75 -11.64 18.87
N GLN A 279 12.17 -10.45 19.08
CA GLN A 279 12.47 -9.58 20.21
C GLN A 279 11.19 -9.02 20.85
N SER A 280 11.32 -8.47 22.07
CA SER A 280 10.15 -7.90 22.77
C SER A 280 9.69 -6.56 22.15
N PRO A 281 8.40 -6.20 22.29
CA PRO A 281 7.89 -4.89 21.85
C PRO A 281 8.67 -3.70 22.42
N LYS A 282 9.10 -3.80 23.68
CA LYS A 282 9.89 -2.75 24.35
C LYS A 282 11.26 -2.55 23.70
N ILE A 283 11.94 -3.65 23.35
CA ILE A 283 13.24 -3.60 22.64
C ILE A 283 13.05 -3.04 21.23
N TYR A 284 11.99 -3.46 20.53
CA TYR A 284 11.67 -2.95 19.19
C TYR A 284 11.42 -1.44 19.19
N ARG A 285 10.70 -0.91 20.19
CA ARG A 285 10.49 0.53 20.33
C ARG A 285 11.79 1.33 20.51
N SER A 286 12.79 0.77 21.16
CA SER A 286 14.06 1.47 21.43
C SER A 286 15.06 1.44 20.27
N GLN A 287 14.72 0.82 19.13
CA GLN A 287 15.60 0.70 17.97
C GLN A 287 15.46 1.85 16.95
N VAL A 288 14.59 2.81 17.24
CA VAL A 288 14.38 4.05 16.47
C VAL A 288 14.55 5.23 17.41
#